data_AF-A0A3N0ZBL7-F1
#
_entry.id   AF-A0A3N0ZBL7-F1
#
_cell.length_a   1.000
_cell.length_b   1.000
_cell.length_c   1.000
_cell.angle_alpha   90.00
_cell.angle_beta   90.00
_cell.angle_gamma   90.00
#
_symmetry.space_group_name_H-M   'P 1'
#
loop_
_entity.id
_entity.type
_entity.pdbx_description
1 polymer ?
#
loop_
_entity_poly.entity_id
_entity_poly.type
_entity_poly.pdbx_seq_one_letter_code
_entity_poly.pdbx_strand_id
1 'polypeptide(L)'
;MEEPKQELWGKLPHEPIRSFKAFQVYRDMGFRRSKPEVAKRMNISLSQVQNYAKKWRWDDRIEAWERHLDRVRTEKIKEEVQEMTARHIQNALLFQRASLIPVEALLNRIRPEKDPKGQTKILKCFLLTNCMI
;
A
#
# COMPACT_ATOMS: atom_id res chain seq x y z
N MET A 1 -10.36 -9.10 33.81
CA MET A 1 -11.26 -9.32 32.65
C MET A 1 -11.39 -7.97 31.97
N GLU A 2 -10.72 -7.77 30.84
CA GLU A 2 -10.99 -6.59 30.02
C GLU A 2 -12.41 -6.73 29.47
N GLU A 3 -13.30 -5.82 29.84
CA GLU A 3 -14.62 -5.76 29.25
C GLU A 3 -14.47 -5.60 27.73
N PRO A 4 -15.25 -6.32 26.91
CA PRO A 4 -15.17 -6.20 25.46
C PRO A 4 -15.49 -4.76 25.08
N LYS A 5 -14.47 -4.03 24.61
CA LYS A 5 -14.59 -2.65 24.14
C LYS A 5 -15.63 -2.62 23.02
N GLN A 6 -16.82 -2.14 23.33
CA GLN A 6 -17.91 -2.11 22.38
C GLN A 6 -17.51 -1.25 21.17
N GLU A 7 -17.44 -1.89 20.01
CA GLU A 7 -17.17 -1.21 18.76
C GLU A 7 -18.35 -0.31 18.42
N LEU A 8 -18.10 0.99 18.28
CA LEU A 8 -19.15 1.98 18.02
C LEU A 8 -19.93 1.68 16.73
N TRP A 9 -19.27 1.08 15.73
CA TRP A 9 -19.91 0.65 14.48
C TRP A 9 -20.76 -0.62 14.60
N GLY A 10 -20.68 -1.35 15.71
CA GLY A 10 -21.53 -2.51 16.02
C GLY A 10 -22.92 -2.10 16.52
N LYS A 11 -23.80 -3.08 16.77
CA LYS A 11 -25.14 -2.80 17.34
C LYS A 11 -24.99 -2.27 18.77
N LEU A 12 -25.59 -1.12 19.05
CA LEU A 12 -25.53 -0.51 20.39
C LEU A 12 -26.53 -1.17 21.36
N PRO A 13 -26.31 -1.07 22.68
CA PRO A 13 -27.25 -1.57 23.66
C PRO A 13 -28.56 -0.79 23.52
N HIS A 14 -29.69 -1.49 23.58
CA HIS A 14 -31.02 -0.92 23.37
C HIS A 14 -31.30 -0.35 21.97
N GLU A 15 -30.40 -0.52 20.98
CA GLU A 15 -30.68 -0.16 19.58
C GLU A 15 -31.68 -1.15 18.97
N PRO A 16 -32.84 -0.69 18.47
CA PRO A 16 -33.77 -1.54 17.75
C PRO A 16 -33.09 -2.15 16.52
N ILE A 17 -33.36 -3.43 16.25
CA ILE A 17 -32.77 -4.16 15.11
C ILE A 17 -33.02 -3.43 13.79
N ARG A 18 -34.22 -2.85 13.60
CA ARG A 18 -34.58 -2.10 12.39
C ARG A 18 -33.73 -0.84 12.21
N SER A 19 -33.39 -0.15 13.32
CA SER A 19 -32.50 1.01 13.28
C SER A 19 -31.07 0.60 12.91
N PHE A 20 -30.57 -0.46 13.54
CA PHE A 20 -29.24 -0.99 13.24
C PHE A 20 -29.12 -1.43 11.78
N LYS A 21 -30.12 -2.14 11.24
CA LYS A 21 -30.15 -2.51 9.82
C LYS A 21 -30.11 -1.28 8.89
N ALA A 22 -30.84 -0.21 9.22
CA ALA A 22 -30.79 1.02 8.44
C ALA A 22 -29.39 1.67 8.48
N PHE A 23 -28.71 1.61 9.63
CA PHE A 23 -27.32 2.05 9.76
C PHE A 23 -26.37 1.18 8.92
N GLN A 24 -26.51 -0.15 8.93
CA GLN A 24 -25.69 -1.04 8.09
C GLN A 24 -25.84 -0.68 6.61
N VAL A 25 -27.08 -0.50 6.14
CA VAL A 25 -27.36 -0.07 4.77
C VAL A 25 -26.68 1.27 4.46
N TYR A 26 -26.73 2.24 5.38
CA TYR A 26 -26.06 3.53 5.22
C TYR A 26 -24.52 3.40 5.17
N ARG A 27 -23.94 2.61 6.08
CA ARG A 27 -22.50 2.37 6.18
C ARG A 27 -21.95 1.71 4.93
N ASP A 28 -22.64 0.67 4.46
CA ASP A 28 -22.21 -0.18 3.33
C ASP A 28 -22.32 0.54 1.98
N MET A 29 -22.97 1.72 1.90
CA MET A 29 -22.96 2.59 0.72
C MET A 29 -21.60 3.28 0.47
N GLY A 30 -20.67 3.26 1.42
CA GLY A 30 -19.33 3.82 1.25
C GLY A 30 -19.35 5.32 0.95
N PHE A 31 -18.60 5.82 -0.02
CA PHE A 31 -18.53 7.27 -0.31
C PHE A 31 -19.88 7.89 -0.73
N ARG A 32 -20.81 7.10 -1.29
CA ARG A 32 -22.12 7.59 -1.77
C ARG A 32 -23.24 7.49 -0.74
N ARG A 33 -22.93 7.63 0.56
CA ARG A 33 -23.96 7.50 1.63
C ARG A 33 -25.04 8.56 1.47
N SER A 34 -26.29 8.13 1.49
CA SER A 34 -27.44 9.02 1.33
C SER A 34 -28.59 8.54 2.22
N LYS A 35 -29.00 9.40 3.17
CA LYS A 35 -30.15 9.13 4.05
C LYS A 35 -31.46 8.94 3.24
N PRO A 36 -31.72 9.72 2.17
CA PRO A 36 -32.83 9.44 1.24
C PRO A 36 -32.77 8.06 0.58
N GLU A 37 -31.59 7.61 0.17
CA GLU A 37 -31.44 6.30 -0.47
C GLU A 37 -31.68 5.16 0.53
N VAL A 38 -31.25 5.31 1.80
CA VAL A 38 -31.58 4.37 2.87
C VAL A 38 -33.10 4.30 3.08
N ALA A 39 -33.78 5.44 3.10
CA ALA A 39 -35.23 5.52 3.26
C ALA A 39 -35.96 4.73 2.15
N LYS A 40 -35.52 4.91 0.91
CA LYS A 40 -36.02 4.17 -0.27
C LYS A 40 -35.78 2.67 -0.15
N ARG A 41 -34.55 2.23 0.15
CA ARG A 41 -34.21 0.80 0.25
C ARG A 41 -34.92 0.07 1.39
N MET A 42 -35.13 0.76 2.51
CA MET A 42 -35.74 0.19 3.71
C MET A 42 -37.26 0.40 3.77
N ASN A 43 -37.84 1.08 2.77
CA ASN A 43 -39.25 1.48 2.72
C ASN A 43 -39.72 2.15 4.03
N ILE A 44 -38.98 3.17 4.49
CA ILE A 44 -39.30 3.97 5.67
C ILE A 44 -39.20 5.45 5.33
N SER A 45 -39.82 6.31 6.13
CA SER A 45 -39.77 7.75 5.88
C SER A 45 -38.36 8.33 6.09
N LEU A 46 -38.02 9.37 5.32
CA LEU A 46 -36.75 10.08 5.48
C LEU A 46 -36.60 10.66 6.89
N SER A 47 -37.69 11.18 7.47
CA SER A 47 -37.71 11.69 8.85
C SER A 47 -37.32 10.60 9.86
N GLN A 48 -37.82 9.38 9.69
CA GLN A 48 -37.46 8.25 10.56
C GLN A 48 -35.96 7.90 10.43
N VAL A 49 -35.40 7.93 9.22
CA VAL A 49 -33.96 7.73 8.99
C VAL A 49 -33.13 8.84 9.65
N GLN A 50 -33.54 10.10 9.51
CA GLN A 50 -32.86 11.23 10.16
C GLN A 50 -32.90 11.10 11.69
N ASN A 51 -34.04 10.68 12.24
CA ASN A 51 -34.18 10.40 13.67
C ASN A 51 -33.26 9.27 14.12
N TYR A 52 -33.15 8.18 13.36
CA TYR A 52 -32.19 7.12 13.64
C TYR A 52 -30.75 7.61 13.58
N ALA A 53 -30.40 8.37 12.55
CA ALA A 53 -29.06 8.90 12.37
C ALA A 53 -28.62 9.78 13.54
N LYS A 54 -29.52 10.66 14.00
CA LYS A 54 -29.28 11.53 15.15
C LYS A 54 -29.24 10.74 16.46
N LYS A 55 -30.27 9.92 16.73
CA LYS A 55 -30.41 9.18 18.00
C LYS A 55 -29.27 8.18 18.23
N TRP A 56 -28.82 7.52 17.17
CA TRP A 56 -27.78 6.50 17.22
C TRP A 56 -26.46 6.97 16.63
N ARG A 57 -26.26 8.29 16.54
CA ARG A 57 -24.97 8.95 16.24
C ARG A 57 -24.24 8.32 15.05
N TRP A 58 -24.93 8.21 13.91
CA TRP A 58 -24.38 7.50 12.75
C TRP A 58 -23.02 8.05 12.31
N ASP A 59 -22.81 9.36 12.38
CA ASP A 59 -21.58 10.00 11.92
C ASP A 59 -20.36 9.51 12.74
N ASP A 60 -20.46 9.47 14.07
CA ASP A 60 -19.40 8.93 14.95
C ASP A 60 -19.11 7.45 14.67
N ARG A 61 -20.16 6.69 14.34
CA ARG A 61 -20.04 5.26 14.02
C ARG A 61 -19.38 5.05 12.67
N ILE A 62 -19.67 5.90 11.68
CA ILE A 62 -18.99 5.88 10.38
C ILE A 62 -17.53 6.24 10.56
N GLU A 63 -17.19 7.28 11.32
CA GLU A 63 -15.81 7.66 11.57
C GLU A 63 -15.03 6.51 12.25
N ALA A 64 -15.64 5.87 13.24
CA ALA A 64 -15.03 4.72 13.91
C ALA A 64 -14.83 3.54 12.95
N TRP A 65 -15.81 3.28 12.07
CA TRP A 65 -15.72 2.24 11.04
C TRP A 65 -14.63 2.53 10.00
N GLU A 66 -14.54 3.76 9.51
CA GLU A 66 -13.53 4.17 8.54
C GLU A 66 -12.13 4.08 9.13
N ARG A 67 -11.95 4.53 10.38
CA ARG A 67 -10.69 4.36 11.12
C ARG A 67 -10.29 2.90 11.27
N HIS A 68 -11.26 2.01 11.49
CA HIS A 68 -11.00 0.56 11.56
C HIS A 68 -10.54 0.03 10.20
N LEU A 69 -11.25 0.37 9.11
CA LEU A 69 -10.88 -0.03 7.77
C LEU A 69 -9.50 0.48 7.35
N ASP A 70 -9.17 1.73 7.68
CA ASP A 70 -7.87 2.32 7.39
C ASP A 70 -6.75 1.63 8.15
N ARG A 71 -6.99 1.24 9.41
CA ARG A 71 -6.03 0.45 10.18
C ARG A 71 -5.76 -0.90 9.52
N VAL A 72 -6.81 -1.63 9.15
CA VAL A 72 -6.70 -2.94 8.49
C VAL A 72 -5.97 -2.81 7.16
N ARG A 73 -6.31 -1.79 6.35
CA ARG A 73 -5.63 -1.52 5.09
C ARG A 73 -4.16 -1.19 5.30
N THR A 74 -3.85 -0.31 6.26
CA THR A 74 -2.48 0.12 6.55
C THR A 74 -1.63 -1.06 6.99
N GLU A 75 -2.17 -1.94 7.84
CA GLU A 75 -1.42 -3.11 8.29
C GLU A 75 -1.12 -4.07 7.15
N LYS A 76 -2.12 -4.35 6.30
CA LYS A 76 -1.91 -5.16 5.10
C LYS A 76 -0.85 -4.55 4.16
N ILE A 77 -0.89 -3.24 3.92
CA ILE A 77 0.11 -2.56 3.09
C ILE A 77 1.51 -2.69 3.69
N LYS A 78 1.65 -2.56 5.01
CA LYS A 78 2.95 -2.73 5.68
C LYS A 78 3.49 -4.14 5.46
N GLU A 79 2.66 -5.16 5.64
CA GLU A 79 3.04 -6.56 5.41
C GLU A 79 3.50 -6.79 3.96
N GLU A 80 2.72 -6.31 2.99
CA GLU A 80 3.04 -6.43 1.55
C GLU A 80 4.34 -5.69 1.20
N VAL A 81 4.57 -4.50 1.77
CA VAL A 81 5.81 -3.73 1.56
C VAL A 81 7.00 -4.46 2.16
N GLN A 82 6.88 -5.01 3.38
CA GLN A 82 7.96 -5.77 4.01
C GLN A 82 8.35 -6.99 3.18
N GLU A 83 7.36 -7.75 2.69
CA GLU A 83 7.59 -8.91 1.84
C GLU A 83 8.26 -8.51 0.50
N MET A 84 7.75 -7.45 -0.14
CA MET A 84 8.33 -6.92 -1.38
C MET A 84 9.78 -6.46 -1.17
N THR A 85 10.06 -5.72 -0.10
CA THR A 85 11.42 -5.26 0.25
C THR A 85 12.36 -6.44 0.46
N ALA A 86 11.94 -7.47 1.19
CA ALA A 86 12.75 -8.67 1.40
C ALA A 86 13.12 -9.35 0.08
N ARG A 87 12.14 -9.52 -0.83
CA ARG A 87 12.39 -10.07 -2.17
C ARG A 87 13.31 -9.19 -3.01
N HIS A 88 13.12 -7.87 -3.00
CA HIS A 88 13.98 -6.95 -3.75
C HIS A 88 15.42 -6.95 -3.26
N ILE A 89 15.65 -7.05 -1.94
CA ILE A 89 16.99 -7.21 -1.38
C ILE A 89 17.64 -8.50 -1.91
N GLN A 90 16.92 -9.62 -1.89
CA GLN A 90 17.44 -10.89 -2.40
C GLN A 90 17.80 -10.79 -3.90
N ASN A 91 16.91 -10.21 -4.71
CA ASN A 91 17.16 -10.01 -6.13
C ASN A 91 18.36 -9.09 -6.39
N ALA A 92 18.52 -8.01 -5.60
CA ALA A 92 19.66 -7.11 -5.70
C ALA A 92 20.99 -7.82 -5.36
N LEU A 93 21.00 -8.66 -4.32
CA LEU A 93 22.18 -9.46 -3.95
C LEU A 93 22.52 -10.51 -5.01
N LEU A 94 21.51 -11.19 -5.57
CA LEU A 94 21.71 -12.13 -6.67
C LEU A 94 22.26 -11.43 -7.91
N PHE A 95 21.71 -10.27 -8.26
CA PHE A 95 22.20 -9.46 -9.37
C PHE A 95 23.65 -9.01 -9.14
N GLN A 96 23.98 -8.54 -7.93
CA GLN A 96 25.34 -8.14 -7.58
C GLN A 96 26.32 -9.30 -7.76
N ARG A 97 25.97 -10.50 -7.27
CA ARG A 97 26.79 -11.72 -7.43
C ARG A 97 26.95 -12.11 -8.90
N ALA A 98 25.85 -12.15 -9.65
CA ALA A 98 25.86 -12.50 -11.07
C ALA A 98 26.65 -11.50 -11.91
N SER A 99 26.66 -10.22 -11.51
CA SER A 99 27.38 -9.15 -12.20
C SER A 99 28.90 -9.19 -12.01
N LEU A 100 29.39 -9.79 -10.91
CA LEU A 100 30.84 -9.89 -10.67
C LEU A 100 31.55 -10.67 -11.77
N ILE A 101 30.96 -11.76 -12.28
CA ILE A 101 31.55 -12.62 -13.31
C ILE A 101 31.83 -11.84 -14.62
N PRO A 102 30.84 -11.20 -15.27
CA PRO A 102 31.10 -10.42 -16.48
C PRO A 102 31.95 -9.19 -16.21
N VAL A 103 31.84 -8.55 -15.03
CA VAL A 103 32.69 -7.40 -14.66
C VAL A 103 34.15 -7.82 -14.54
N GLU A 104 34.44 -8.95 -13.89
CA GLU A 104 35.81 -9.49 -13.78
C GLU A 104 36.36 -9.86 -15.16
N ALA A 105 35.57 -10.53 -15.99
CA ALA A 105 35.95 -10.85 -17.37
C ALA A 105 36.25 -9.57 -18.19
N LEU A 106 35.48 -8.50 -18.00
CA LEU A 106 35.72 -7.22 -18.64
C LEU A 106 37.00 -6.55 -18.12
N LEU A 107 37.19 -6.51 -16.79
CA LEU A 107 38.39 -5.92 -16.17
C LEU A 107 39.67 -6.62 -16.64
N ASN A 108 39.65 -7.95 -16.78
CA ASN A 108 40.80 -8.71 -17.30
C ASN A 108 41.09 -8.40 -18.78
N ARG A 109 40.07 -8.07 -19.59
CA ARG A 109 40.25 -7.65 -20.99
C ARG A 109 40.80 -6.24 -21.13
N ILE A 110 40.40 -5.32 -20.25
CA ILE A 110 40.83 -3.91 -20.29
C ILE A 110 42.18 -3.72 -19.59
N ARG A 111 42.56 -4.63 -18.67
CA ARG A 111 43.79 -4.51 -17.88
C ARG A 111 45.00 -4.34 -18.83
N PRO A 112 45.67 -3.18 -18.83
CA PRO A 112 46.83 -2.96 -19.68
C PRO A 112 47.96 -3.90 -19.25
N GLU A 113 48.66 -4.48 -20.23
CA GLU A 113 49.84 -5.31 -20.00
C GLU A 113 50.90 -4.47 -19.27
N LYS A 114 51.39 -4.96 -18.13
CA LYS A 114 52.52 -4.35 -17.43
C LYS A 114 53.80 -4.81 -18.08
N ASP A 115 54.70 -3.89 -18.38
CA ASP A 115 56.04 -4.26 -18.85
C ASP A 115 56.88 -4.89 -17.71
N PRO A 116 58.04 -5.51 -18.01
CA PRO A 116 58.90 -6.14 -16.99
C PRO A 116 59.41 -5.17 -15.90
N LYS A 117 59.25 -3.85 -16.08
CA LYS A 117 59.63 -2.79 -15.14
C LYS A 117 58.44 -2.25 -14.35
N GLY A 118 57.25 -2.83 -14.53
CA GLY A 118 56.02 -2.48 -13.79
C GLY A 118 55.27 -1.27 -14.34
N GLN A 119 55.63 -0.76 -15.52
CA GLN A 119 54.98 0.39 -16.14
C GLN A 119 53.76 -0.04 -16.97
N THR A 120 52.68 0.72 -16.83
CA THR A 120 51.40 0.46 -17.50
C THR A 120 51.50 0.83 -18.98
N LYS A 121 51.46 -0.14 -19.92
CA LYS A 121 51.29 0.17 -21.36
C LYS A 121 49.86 0.65 -21.59
N ILE A 122 49.63 1.95 -21.51
CA ILE A 122 48.37 2.54 -21.97
C ILE A 122 48.33 2.34 -23.49
N LEU A 123 47.48 1.43 -23.97
CA LEU A 123 47.21 1.25 -25.40
C LEU A 123 46.67 2.57 -25.95
N LYS A 124 47.49 3.25 -26.77
CA LYS A 124 47.08 4.36 -27.64
C LYS A 124 46.09 3.82 -28.69
N CYS A 125 44.81 3.70 -28.36
CA CYS A 125 43.78 3.37 -29.35
C CYS A 125 42.55 4.29 -29.33
N PHE A 126 42.67 5.51 -28.80
CA PHE A 126 41.58 6.49 -28.83
C PHE A 126 41.99 7.84 -29.42
N LEU A 127 42.70 7.85 -30.55
CA LEU A 127 42.85 9.06 -31.38
C LEU A 127 43.02 8.67 -32.86
N LEU A 128 42.03 8.00 -33.43
CA LEU A 128 41.80 8.00 -34.88
C LEU A 128 40.29 8.03 -35.15
N THR A 129 39.60 9.05 -34.62
CA THR A 129 38.44 9.59 -35.33
C THR A 129 38.98 10.19 -36.61
N ASN A 130 38.82 9.44 -37.69
CA ASN A 130 39.17 9.81 -39.06
C ASN A 130 38.74 11.24 -39.37
N CYS A 131 39.72 12.06 -39.72
CA CYS A 131 39.57 13.24 -40.55
C CYS A 131 39.61 12.78 -42.02
N MET A 132 38.60 13.14 -42.79
CA MET A 132 38.56 13.39 -44.26
C MET A 132 37.06 13.46 -44.62
N ILE A 133 36.44 14.60 -44.97
CA ILE A 133 36.71 15.50 -46.11
C ILE A 133 37.15 14.72 -47.35
#